data_AF-A0A357R4R3-F1
#
_entry.id   AF-A0A357R4R3-F1
#
_cell.length_a   1.000
_cell.length_b   1.000
_cell.length_c   1.000
_cell.angle_alpha   90.00
_cell.angle_beta   90.00
_cell.angle_gamma   90.00
#
_symmetry.space_group_name_H-M   'P 1'
#
loop_
_entity.id
_entity.type
_entity.pdbx_description
1 polymer ?
#
loop_
_entity_poly.entity_id
_entity_poly.type
_entity_poly.pdbx_seq_one_letter_code
_entity_poly.pdbx_strand_id
1 'polypeptide(L)'
;MRLFIAINFDEKTKAGIGKAIEGLKPYASKGRFTHMDNLHLTLVFIGETVKLSQVKEAMDELRAPSFTLVIQGFGRFCRPGGDICWLGVAENEILANIYA
;
A
#
# COMPACT_ATOMS: atom_id res chain seq x y z
N MET A 1 -11.79 -15.38 -6.57
CA MET A 1 -11.46 -14.46 -5.46
C MET A 1 -10.25 -13.67 -5.89
N ARG A 2 -10.28 -12.35 -5.77
CA ARG A 2 -9.17 -11.48 -6.18
C ARG A 2 -8.22 -11.25 -5.00
N LEU A 3 -6.95 -11.64 -5.15
CA LEU A 3 -5.96 -11.61 -4.07
C LEU A 3 -4.80 -10.64 -4.34
N PHE A 4 -4.21 -10.16 -3.24
CA PHE A 4 -2.94 -9.45 -3.18
C PHE A 4 -2.31 -9.70 -1.80
N ILE A 5 -1.01 -9.46 -1.67
CA ILE A 5 -0.28 -9.48 -0.39
C ILE A 5 0.12 -8.04 -0.07
N ALA A 6 0.07 -7.65 1.19
CA ALA A 6 0.37 -6.29 1.63
C ALA A 6 1.03 -6.24 3.01
N ILE A 7 1.78 -5.17 3.24
CA ILE A 7 2.23 -4.75 4.57
C ILE A 7 1.17 -3.81 5.15
N ASN A 8 0.63 -4.17 6.31
CA ASN A 8 -0.29 -3.32 7.05
C ASN A 8 0.45 -2.24 7.83
N PHE A 9 -0.18 -1.08 7.95
CA PHE A 9 0.32 -0.01 8.79
C PHE A 9 -0.28 -0.08 10.19
N ASP A 10 0.49 0.38 11.18
CA ASP A 10 -0.04 0.60 12.52
C ASP A 10 -1.02 1.78 12.56
N GLU A 11 -1.79 1.89 13.64
CA GLU A 11 -2.82 2.92 13.78
C GLU A 11 -2.24 4.34 13.79
N LYS A 12 -1.03 4.52 14.32
CA LYS A 12 -0.34 5.81 14.32
C LYS A 12 -0.02 6.26 12.90
N THR A 13 0.49 5.37 12.06
CA THR A 13 0.84 5.62 10.66
C THR A 13 -0.42 5.88 9.85
N LYS A 14 -1.46 5.06 10.01
CA LYS A 14 -2.77 5.28 9.35
C LYS A 14 -3.36 6.63 9.71
N ALA A 15 -3.30 7.06 10.97
CA ALA A 15 -3.78 8.37 11.40
C ALA A 15 -2.98 9.51 10.77
N GLY A 16 -1.66 9.35 10.61
CA GLY A 16 -0.79 10.29 9.89
C GLY A 16 -1.18 10.44 8.42
N ILE A 17 -1.36 9.31 7.71
CA ILE A 17 -1.84 9.31 6.32
C ILE A 17 -3.25 9.91 6.23
N GLY A 18 -4.13 9.60 7.17
CA GLY A 18 -5.49 10.16 7.26
C GLY A 18 -5.48 11.68 7.30
N LYS A 19 -4.59 12.29 8.08
CA LYS A 19 -4.41 13.76 8.09
C LYS A 19 -3.98 14.30 6.73
N ALA A 20 -3.09 13.60 6.02
CA ALA A 20 -2.69 13.99 4.67
C ALA A 20 -3.86 13.89 3.67
N ILE A 21 -4.69 12.84 3.78
CA ILE A 21 -5.92 12.68 2.99
C ILE A 21 -6.89 13.84 3.27
N GLU A 22 -7.15 14.17 4.53
CA GLU A 22 -8.01 15.31 4.90
C GLU A 22 -7.46 16.64 4.37
N GLY A 23 -6.13 16.83 4.42
CA GLY A 23 -5.48 18.00 3.85
C GLY A 23 -5.60 18.10 2.33
N LEU A 24 -5.71 16.97 1.62
CA LEU A 24 -5.85 16.94 0.16
C LEU A 24 -7.28 17.21 -0.30
N LYS A 25 -8.30 16.78 0.47
CA LYS A 25 -9.72 16.86 0.09
C LYS A 25 -10.17 18.25 -0.42
N PRO A 26 -9.80 19.38 0.22
CA PRO A 26 -10.21 20.71 -0.25
C PRO A 26 -9.73 21.07 -1.67
N TYR A 27 -8.67 20.42 -2.14
CA TYR A 27 -8.09 20.66 -3.47
C TYR A 27 -8.66 19.73 -4.55
N ALA A 28 -9.48 18.76 -4.16
CA ALA A 28 -10.11 17.83 -5.08
C ALA A 28 -11.53 18.29 -5.45
N SER A 29 -11.85 18.34 -6.75
CA SER A 29 -13.23 18.60 -7.20
C SER A 29 -14.18 17.46 -6.81
N LYS A 30 -13.70 16.21 -6.89
CA LYS A 30 -14.38 14.98 -6.46
C LYS A 30 -13.34 13.87 -6.34
N GLY A 31 -13.62 12.84 -5.54
CA GLY A 31 -12.70 11.70 -5.43
C GLY A 31 -13.22 10.61 -4.51
N ARG A 32 -12.73 9.39 -4.72
CA ARG A 32 -12.89 8.29 -3.77
C ARG A 32 -11.62 8.21 -2.94
N PHE A 33 -11.68 8.71 -1.71
CA PHE A 33 -10.56 8.65 -0.77
C PHE A 33 -10.54 7.28 -0.08
N THR A 34 -9.33 6.73 0.09
CA THR A 34 -9.14 5.42 0.70
C THR A 34 -9.57 5.46 2.16
N HIS A 35 -10.39 4.49 2.58
CA HIS A 35 -10.77 4.31 3.98
C HIS A 35 -9.56 3.91 4.83
N MET A 36 -9.54 4.30 6.10
CA MET A 36 -8.42 4.06 7.00
C MET A 36 -8.05 2.57 7.11
N ASP A 37 -9.06 1.69 7.15
CA ASP A 37 -8.87 0.22 7.19
C ASP A 37 -8.28 -0.36 5.91
N ASN A 38 -8.37 0.37 4.80
CA ASN A 38 -7.83 -0.06 3.51
C ASN A 38 -6.44 0.52 3.24
N LEU A 39 -5.83 1.26 4.17
CA LEU A 39 -4.48 1.80 4.01
C LEU A 39 -3.44 0.70 4.26
N HIS A 40 -2.69 0.37 3.21
CA HIS A 40 -1.63 -0.63 3.22
C HIS A 40 -0.62 -0.35 2.11
N LEU A 41 0.56 -0.96 2.20
CA LEU A 41 1.50 -1.06 1.09
C LEU A 41 1.28 -2.39 0.38
N THR A 42 0.78 -2.37 -0.86
CA THR A 42 0.66 -3.59 -1.66
C THR A 42 2.05 -4.08 -2.04
N LEU A 43 2.36 -5.34 -1.72
CA LEU A 43 3.60 -5.98 -2.16
C LEU A 43 3.42 -6.59 -3.54
N VAL A 44 2.49 -7.51 -3.70
CA VAL A 44 2.24 -8.19 -4.96
C VAL A 44 0.74 -8.31 -5.23
N PHE A 45 0.34 -8.00 -6.46
CA PHE A 45 -1.02 -8.19 -6.94
C PHE A 45 -1.12 -9.54 -7.68
N ILE A 46 -1.92 -10.47 -7.14
CA ILE A 46 -2.03 -11.84 -7.66
C ILE A 46 -3.19 -11.96 -8.66
N GLY A 47 -4.26 -11.20 -8.46
CA GLY A 47 -5.45 -11.25 -9.32
C GLY A 47 -6.44 -12.34 -8.93
N GLU A 48 -7.27 -12.74 -9.90
CA GLU A 48 -8.30 -13.78 -9.72
C GLU A 48 -7.64 -15.15 -9.55
N THR A 49 -7.88 -15.81 -8.41
CA THR A 49 -7.37 -17.15 -8.16
C THR A 49 -8.25 -17.93 -7.18
N VAL A 50 -8.13 -19.26 -7.26
CA VAL A 50 -8.70 -20.22 -6.29
C VAL A 50 -7.62 -20.82 -5.39
N LYS A 51 -6.34 -20.48 -5.61
CA LYS A 51 -5.16 -21.08 -4.98
C LYS A 51 -4.80 -20.44 -3.63
N LEU A 52 -5.79 -20.25 -2.74
CA LEU A 52 -5.59 -19.56 -1.47
C LEU A 52 -4.52 -20.22 -0.59
N SER A 53 -4.51 -21.55 -0.50
CA SER A 53 -3.53 -22.28 0.33
C SER A 53 -2.10 -22.04 -0.12
N GLN A 54 -1.85 -22.07 -1.44
CA GLN A 54 -0.51 -21.83 -2.01
C GLN A 54 -0.03 -20.40 -1.76
N VAL A 55 -0.93 -19.41 -1.77
CA VAL A 55 -0.58 -18.03 -1.43
C VAL A 55 -0.17 -17.91 0.03
N LYS A 56 -0.86 -18.62 0.94
CA LYS A 56 -0.50 -18.65 2.37
C LYS A 56 0.85 -19.35 2.60
N GLU A 57 1.07 -20.50 1.97
CA GLU A 57 2.34 -21.22 2.04
C GLU A 57 3.51 -20.34 1.59
N ALA A 58 3.36 -19.63 0.46
CA ALA A 58 4.36 -18.67 -0.01
C ALA A 58 4.61 -17.51 0.98
N MET A 59 3.58 -17.06 1.70
CA MET A 59 3.74 -16.06 2.76
C MET A 59 4.51 -16.62 3.98
N ASP A 60 4.26 -17.88 4.35
CA ASP A 60 4.91 -18.54 5.50
C ASP A 60 6.39 -18.87 5.22
N GLU A 61 6.76 -19.06 3.96
CA GLU A 61 8.14 -19.27 3.51
C GLU A 61 8.98 -17.99 3.49
N LEU A 62 8.35 -16.81 3.49
CA LEU A 62 9.06 -15.53 3.48
C LEU A 62 9.95 -15.40 4.74
N ARG A 63 11.22 -15.08 4.51
CA ARG A 63 12.22 -14.82 5.56
C ARG A 63 12.82 -13.43 5.33
N ALA A 64 12.34 -12.46 6.11
CA ALA A 64 12.88 -11.11 6.13
C ALA A 64 13.00 -10.63 7.59
N PRO A 65 14.08 -9.91 7.95
CA PRO A 65 14.17 -9.28 9.26
C PRO A 65 13.12 -8.16 9.39
N SER A 66 12.72 -7.83 10.63
CA SER A 66 11.90 -6.64 10.87
C SER A 66 12.66 -5.38 10.47
N PHE A 67 11.94 -4.40 9.91
CA PHE A 67 12.53 -3.16 9.43
C PHE A 67 11.57 -1.98 9.65
N THR A 68 12.12 -0.77 9.58
CA THR A 68 11.33 0.46 9.62
C THR A 68 10.99 0.89 8.20
N LEU A 69 9.69 1.02 7.91
CA LEU A 69 9.20 1.62 6.69
C LEU A 69 9.01 3.12 6.91
N VAL A 70 9.56 3.95 6.00
CA VAL A 70 9.38 5.40 6.04
C VAL A 70 8.51 5.82 4.87
N ILE A 71 7.36 6.43 5.16
CA ILE A 71 6.51 7.04 4.14
C ILE A 71 7.16 8.36 3.73
N GLN A 72 7.54 8.47 2.46
CA GLN A 72 8.23 9.63 1.92
C GLN A 72 7.83 9.87 0.48
N GLY A 73 7.59 11.14 0.16
CA GLY A 73 7.20 11.56 -1.17
C GLY A 73 5.69 11.47 -1.38
N PHE A 74 5.23 12.27 -2.33
CA PHE A 74 3.85 12.35 -2.77
C PHE A 74 3.85 12.51 -4.27
N GLY A 75 2.96 11.79 -4.94
CA GLY A 75 2.85 11.86 -6.38
C GLY A 75 1.44 11.61 -6.85
N ARG A 76 1.27 11.72 -8.17
CA ARG A 76 0.01 11.42 -8.83
C ARG A 76 0.24 10.70 -10.14
N PHE A 77 -0.63 9.74 -10.44
CA PHE A 77 -0.78 9.21 -11.78
C PHE A 77 -1.89 9.97 -12.49
N CYS A 78 -1.53 10.74 -13.51
CA CYS A 78 -2.50 11.44 -14.35
C CYS A 78 -3.09 10.49 -15.38
N ARG A 79 -4.41 10.37 -15.39
CA ARG A 79 -5.12 9.45 -16.29
C ARG A 79 -6.50 10.00 -16.70
N PRO A 80 -7.03 9.57 -17.86
CA PRO A 80 -8.43 9.82 -18.19
C PRO A 80 -9.36 9.27 -17.10
N GLY A 81 -10.31 10.08 -16.64
CA GLY A 81 -11.24 9.71 -15.55
C GLY A 81 -10.78 10.11 -14.15
N GLY A 82 -9.64 10.78 -14.01
CA GLY A 82 -9.20 11.43 -12.77
C GLY A 82 -7.90 10.85 -12.22
N ASP A 83 -7.12 11.73 -11.60
CA ASP A 83 -5.80 11.41 -11.04
C ASP A 83 -5.89 10.44 -9.86
N ILE A 84 -4.88 9.58 -9.72
CA ILE A 84 -4.66 8.79 -8.50
C ILE A 84 -3.50 9.42 -7.75
N CYS A 85 -3.76 9.96 -6.56
CA CYS A 85 -2.71 10.43 -5.65
C CYS A 85 -2.16 9.27 -4.82
N TRP A 86 -0.85 9.26 -4.59
CA TRP A 86 -0.16 8.23 -3.82
C TRP A 86 0.92 8.84 -2.92
N LEU A 87 1.22 8.13 -1.84
CA LEU A 87 2.37 8.41 -0.96
C LEU A 87 3.45 7.37 -1.27
N GLY A 88 4.68 7.84 -1.39
CA GLY A 88 5.82 6.97 -1.64
C GLY A 88 6.32 6.34 -0.34
N VAL A 89 7.26 5.40 -0.50
CA VAL A 89 8.07 4.88 0.59
C VAL A 89 9.53 5.16 0.26
N ALA A 90 10.32 5.51 1.27
CA ALA A 90 11.75 5.66 1.11
C ALA A 90 12.37 4.31 0.70
N GLU A 91 13.48 4.37 -0.05
CA GLU A 91 14.24 3.19 -0.43
C GLU A 91 14.65 2.39 0.81
N ASN A 92 14.45 1.07 0.73
CA ASN A 92 14.75 0.15 1.82
C ASN A 92 15.20 -1.19 1.23
N GLU A 93 16.43 -1.59 1.52
CA GLU A 93 17.04 -2.81 0.97
C GLU A 93 16.30 -4.08 1.40
N ILE A 94 15.81 -4.12 2.65
CA ILE A 94 15.06 -5.28 3.16
C ILE A 94 13.75 -5.43 2.38
N LEU A 95 13.03 -4.32 2.15
CA LEU A 95 11.81 -4.32 1.34
C LEU A 95 12.08 -4.72 -0.12
N ALA A 96 13.15 -4.21 -0.73
CA ALA A 96 13.52 -4.57 -2.10
C ALA A 96 13.84 -6.08 -2.23
N ASN A 97 14.50 -6.66 -1.22
CA ASN A 97 14.87 -8.07 -1.20
C ASN A 97 13.68 -9.01 -0.90
N ILE A 98 12.49 -8.50 -0.58
CA ILE A 98 11.27 -9.34 -0.50
C ILE A 98 10.93 -9.94 -1.88
N TYR A 99 11.31 -9.26 -2.96
CA TYR A 99 11.02 -9.69 -4.33
C TYR A 99 12.18 -10.40 -5.04
N ALA A 100 13.33 -10.52 -4.36
CA ALA A 100 14.56 -11.07 -4.94
C ALA A 100 14.55 -12.61 -5.01
#